data_AF-G8G071-F1
#
_entry.id   AF-G8G071-F1
#
_cell.length_a   1.000
_cell.length_b   1.000
_cell.length_c   1.000
_cell.angle_alpha   90.00
_cell.angle_beta   90.00
_cell.angle_gamma   90.00
#
_symmetry.space_group_name_H-M   'P 1'
#
loop_
_entity.id
_entity.type
_entity.pdbx_description
1 polymer ?
#
loop_
_entity_poly.entity_id
_entity_poly.type
_entity_poly.pdbx_seq_one_letter_code
_entity_poly.pdbx_strand_id
1 'polypeptide(L)' 'PFRRPVATTVFLIGTAVSIWLGIGAALPIDISLTLGLF' A
#
# COMPACT_ATOMS: atom_id res chain seq x y z
N PRO A 1 -13.11 -12.05 -9.91
CA PRO A 1 -12.46 -10.73 -10.06
C PRO A 1 -12.92 -9.95 -11.30
N PHE A 2 -12.73 -10.46 -12.53
CA PHE A 2 -12.98 -9.72 -13.79
C PHE A 2 -14.42 -9.24 -14.02
N ARG A 3 -15.40 -9.81 -13.31
CA ARG A 3 -16.82 -9.39 -13.37
C ARG A 3 -17.21 -8.36 -12.31
N ARG A 4 -16.30 -8.03 -11.39
CA ARG A 4 -16.47 -7.05 -10.31
C ARG A 4 -15.24 -6.14 -10.29
N PRO A 5 -15.05 -5.31 -11.34
CA PRO A 5 -13.81 -4.57 -11.53
C PRO A 5 -13.56 -3.62 -10.35
N VAL A 6 -14.59 -2.89 -9.92
CA VAL A 6 -14.49 -1.93 -8.79
C VAL A 6 -14.02 -2.62 -7.51
N ALA A 7 -14.67 -3.73 -7.11
CA ALA A 7 -14.30 -4.45 -5.90
C ALA A 7 -12.87 -5.01 -5.96
N THR A 8 -12.45 -5.46 -7.15
CA THR A 8 -11.09 -5.98 -7.35
C THR A 8 -10.05 -4.87 -7.29
N THR A 9 -10.32 -3.69 -7.88
CA THR A 9 -9.42 -2.54 -7.80
C THR A 9 -9.27 -2.01 -6.38
N VAL A 10 -10.38 -1.85 -5.64
CA VAL A 10 -10.33 -1.39 -4.24
C VAL A 10 -9.57 -2.39 -3.37
N PHE A 11 -9.80 -3.68 -3.57
CA PHE A 11 -9.05 -4.73 -2.86
C PHE A 11 -7.55 -4.63 -3.14
N LEU A 12 -7.14 -4.55 -4.40
CA LEU A 12 -5.72 -4.48 -4.78
C LEU A 12 -5.03 -3.22 -4.24
N ILE A 13 -5.69 -2.06 -4.32
CA ILE A 13 -5.17 -0.80 -3.75
C ILE A 13 -5.06 -0.93 -2.23
N GLY A 14 -6.09 -1.44 -1.55
CA GLY A 14 -6.08 -1.64 -0.10
C GLY A 14 -4.97 -2.59 0.35
N THR A 15 -4.72 -3.67 -0.39
CA THR A 15 -3.60 -4.59 -0.14
C THR A 15 -2.26 -3.88 -0.33
N ALA A 16 -2.09 -3.11 -1.39
CA ALA A 16 -0.85 -2.36 -1.63
C ALA A 16 -0.57 -1.33 -0.51
N VAL A 17 -1.58 -0.56 -0.10
CA VAL A 17 -1.47 0.43 0.98
C VAL A 17 -1.17 -0.25 2.33
N SER A 18 -1.79 -1.39 2.62
CA SER A 18 -1.55 -2.13 3.86
C SER A 18 -0.10 -2.61 3.96
N ILE A 19 0.45 -3.13 2.86
CA ILE A 19 1.85 -3.55 2.79
C ILE A 19 2.78 -2.34 2.89
N TRP A 20 2.48 -1.25 2.17
CA TRP A 20 3.28 -0.03 2.16
C TRP A 20 3.42 0.59 3.55
N LEU A 21 2.28 0.78 4.25
CA LEU A 21 2.27 1.33 5.60
C LEU A 21 2.82 0.36 6.65
N GLY A 22 2.61 -0.94 6.45
CA GLY A 22 3.18 -1.98 7.31
C GLY A 22 4.70 -1.97 7.29
N ILE A 23 5.30 -1.80 6.11
CA ILE A 23 6.76 -1.65 5.98
C ILE A 23 7.18 -0.27 6.54
N GLY A 24 6.47 0.80 6.19
CA GLY A 24 6.76 2.16 6.68
C GLY A 24 6.78 2.28 8.21
N ALA A 25 6.02 1.44 8.93
CA ALA A 25 6.01 1.40 10.39
C ALA A 25 7.33 0.90 11.02
N ALA A 26 8.18 0.20 10.27
CA ALA A 26 9.48 -0.27 10.73
C ALA A 26 10.63 0.70 10.38
N LEU A 27 10.34 1.78 9.65
CA LEU A 27 11.32 2.79 9.23
C LEU A 27 11.16 4.10 10.03
N PRO A 28 12.19 4.97 10.05
CA PRO A 28 12.08 6.32 10.59
C PRO A 28 10.95 7.13 9.94
N ILE A 29 10.32 8.01 10.71
CA ILE A 29 9.13 8.76 10.28
C ILE A 29 9.37 9.59 9.01
N ASP A 30 10.60 10.12 8.86
CA ASP A 30 11.02 10.98 7.75
C ASP A 30 10.98 10.26 6.39
N ILE A 31 11.14 8.93 6.40
CA ILE A 31 11.13 8.10 5.19
C ILE A 31 9.99 7.10 5.15
N SER A 32 9.09 7.10 6.15
CA SER A 32 8.04 6.08 6.29
C SER A 32 7.06 6.05 5.11
N LEU A 33 6.84 7.20 4.46
CA LEU A 33 5.93 7.33 3.32
C LEU A 33 6.61 7.01 1.98
N THR A 34 7.92 7.27 1.87
CA THR A 34 8.69 7.09 0.64
C THR A 34 9.43 5.74 0.60
N LEU A 35 9.52 5.07 1.75
CA LEU A 35 10.35 3.90 2.01
C LEU A 35 11.84 4.11 1.62
N GLY A 36 12.29 5.37 1.50
CA GLY A 36 13.63 5.71 1.03
C GLY A 36 13.86 5.44 -0.46
N LEU A 37 12.80 5.27 -1.26
CA LEU A 37 12.87 4.99 -2.71
C LEU A 37 12.71 6.23 -3.59
N PHE A 38 12.13 7.31 -3.04
CA PHE A 38 11.88 8.59 -3.68
C PHE A 38 12.12 9.71 -2.65
#